data_AF-C4WSP2-F1
#
_entry.id   AF-C4WSP2-F1
#
_cell.length_a   1.000
_cell.length_b   1.000
_cell.length_c   1.000
_cell.angle_alpha   90.00
_cell.angle_beta   90.00
_cell.angle_gamma   90.00
#
_symmetry.space_group_name_H-M   'P 1'
#
loop_
_entity.id
_entity.type
_entity.pdbx_description
1 polymer ?
#
loop_
_entity_poly.entity_id
_entity_poly.type
_entity_poly.pdbx_seq_one_letter_code
_entity_poly.pdbx_strand_id
1 'polypeptide(L)'
;MAQAEVEMSELEELQTKKLWHQLTLKLLVYVKDTNIQKKVDLLNFYNKFIQPIESKMNSFALVEIISYVIPFIKEPKEAVVFLEILEPKVKDKVEALIFAKVLKGEILLDKLKNQQDCLVVITDVDKLLSDLDEISPVHSRYYLLASHLYRIQGKHTEYYRTCLKYLGSIDLSTISQPDQ
;
A
#
# COMPACT_ATOMS: atom_id res chain seq x y z
N MET A 1 -26.58 -6.45 7.12
CA MET A 1 -26.05 -6.95 8.41
C MET A 1 -25.67 -8.41 8.25
N ALA A 2 -26.56 -9.26 7.71
CA ALA A 2 -26.29 -10.68 7.45
C ALA A 2 -25.04 -11.00 6.58
N GLN A 3 -24.76 -10.25 5.50
CA GLN A 3 -23.60 -10.56 4.65
C GLN A 3 -22.24 -10.33 5.34
N ALA A 4 -22.10 -9.26 6.12
CA ALA A 4 -20.84 -8.96 6.80
C ALA A 4 -20.52 -9.95 7.93
N GLU A 5 -21.55 -10.44 8.65
CA GLU A 5 -21.38 -11.47 9.68
C GLU A 5 -21.01 -12.82 9.08
N VAL A 6 -21.61 -13.19 7.94
CA VAL A 6 -21.28 -14.43 7.21
C VAL A 6 -19.84 -14.40 6.71
N GLU A 7 -19.38 -13.28 6.13
CA GLU A 7 -17.99 -13.17 5.68
C GLU A 7 -16.99 -13.20 6.85
N MET A 8 -17.35 -12.66 8.01
CA MET A 8 -16.49 -12.70 9.20
C MET A 8 -16.35 -14.12 9.76
N SER A 9 -17.44 -14.90 9.81
CA SER A 9 -17.38 -16.32 10.20
C SER A 9 -16.57 -17.16 9.20
N GLU A 10 -16.66 -16.87 7.90
CA GLU A 10 -15.84 -17.56 6.90
C GLU A 10 -14.34 -17.26 7.04
N LEU A 11 -13.97 -16.02 7.41
CA LEU A 11 -12.58 -15.67 7.71
C LEU A 11 -12.06 -16.42 8.95
N GLU A 12 -12.88 -16.56 10.00
CA GLU A 12 -12.54 -17.34 11.20
C GLU A 12 -12.41 -18.85 10.89
N GLU A 13 -13.26 -19.39 10.03
CA GLU A 13 -13.13 -20.78 9.57
C GLU A 13 -11.83 -21.00 8.77
N LEU A 14 -11.51 -20.10 7.85
CA LEU A 14 -10.28 -20.17 7.06
C LEU A 14 -9.03 -20.04 7.94
N GLN A 15 -9.10 -19.20 8.98
CA GLN A 15 -8.04 -19.07 9.99
C GLN A 15 -7.89 -20.37 10.79
N THR A 16 -9.00 -20.97 11.23
CA THR A 16 -9.01 -22.24 11.96
C THR A 16 -8.43 -23.38 11.12
N LYS A 17 -8.75 -23.41 9.82
CA LYS A 17 -8.26 -24.38 8.84
C LYS A 17 -6.83 -24.08 8.34
N LYS A 18 -6.21 -22.98 8.79
CA LYS A 18 -4.85 -22.53 8.40
C LYS A 18 -4.66 -22.34 6.89
N LEU A 19 -5.71 -21.96 6.17
CA LEU A 19 -5.69 -21.75 4.72
C LEU A 19 -5.25 -20.32 4.37
N TRP A 20 -3.97 -20.01 4.60
CA TRP A 20 -3.42 -18.65 4.54
C TRP A 20 -3.58 -17.97 3.18
N HIS A 21 -3.41 -18.71 2.08
CA HIS A 21 -3.51 -18.13 0.75
C HIS A 21 -4.95 -17.71 0.42
N GLN A 22 -5.92 -18.58 0.65
CA GLN A 22 -7.34 -18.25 0.43
C GLN A 22 -7.81 -17.15 1.38
N LEU A 23 -7.31 -17.18 2.62
CA LEU A 23 -7.55 -16.12 3.60
C LEU A 23 -7.06 -14.76 3.08
N THR A 24 -5.83 -14.68 2.54
CA THR A 24 -5.29 -13.42 2.01
C THR A 24 -6.13 -12.85 0.87
N LEU A 25 -6.62 -13.70 -0.03
CA LEU A 25 -7.42 -13.28 -1.17
C LEU A 25 -8.80 -12.78 -0.74
N LYS A 26 -9.48 -13.52 0.14
CA LYS A 26 -10.76 -13.09 0.73
C LYS A 26 -10.60 -11.82 1.55
N LEU A 27 -9.53 -11.69 2.32
CA LEU A 27 -9.28 -10.52 3.15
C LEU A 27 -8.99 -9.28 2.27
N LEU A 28 -8.33 -9.43 1.13
CA LEU A 28 -8.18 -8.35 0.16
C LEU A 28 -9.52 -7.89 -0.43
N VAL A 29 -10.43 -8.80 -0.74
CA VAL A 29 -11.78 -8.45 -1.21
C VAL A 29 -12.55 -7.73 -0.09
N TYR A 30 -12.51 -8.28 1.11
CA TYR A 30 -13.18 -7.74 2.30
C TYR A 30 -12.70 -6.32 2.66
N VAL A 31 -11.39 -6.07 2.58
CA VAL A 31 -10.80 -4.76 2.89
C VAL A 31 -11.06 -3.73 1.78
N LYS A 32 -11.26 -4.18 0.53
CA LYS A 32 -11.66 -3.30 -0.59
C LYS A 32 -13.12 -2.85 -0.49
N ASP A 33 -13.99 -3.62 0.18
CA ASP A 33 -15.40 -3.28 0.31
C ASP A 33 -15.65 -2.07 1.23
N THR A 34 -16.01 -0.95 0.59
CA THR A 34 -16.21 0.38 1.22
C THR A 34 -17.33 0.39 2.28
N ASN A 35 -18.25 -0.58 2.22
CA ASN A 35 -19.34 -0.74 3.18
C ASN A 35 -18.88 -1.26 4.55
N ILE A 36 -17.76 -1.99 4.57
CA ILE A 36 -17.20 -2.62 5.76
C ILE A 36 -16.21 -1.68 6.43
N GLN A 37 -15.44 -0.94 5.62
CA GLN A 37 -14.54 0.12 6.05
C GLN A 37 -15.21 1.19 6.95
N LYS A 38 -16.51 1.46 6.74
CA LYS A 38 -17.28 2.41 7.55
C LYS A 38 -17.84 1.84 8.86
N LYS A 39 -17.87 0.51 9.00
CA LYS A 39 -18.59 -0.20 10.08
C LYS A 39 -17.67 -0.91 11.06
N VAL A 40 -16.48 -1.28 10.63
CA VAL A 40 -15.51 -1.99 11.45
C VAL A 40 -14.35 -1.05 11.77
N ASP A 41 -13.93 -1.04 13.03
CA ASP A 41 -12.67 -0.41 13.43
C ASP A 41 -11.51 -1.25 12.88
N LEU A 42 -11.12 -0.97 11.63
CA LEU A 42 -10.12 -1.71 10.86
C LEU A 42 -8.77 -1.79 11.58
N LEU A 43 -8.47 -0.81 12.44
CA LEU A 43 -7.26 -0.79 13.25
C LEU A 43 -7.29 -1.88 14.32
N ASN A 44 -8.43 -2.07 14.98
CA ASN A 44 -8.63 -3.12 15.98
C ASN A 44 -8.67 -4.51 15.31
N PHE A 45 -9.27 -4.60 14.12
CA PHE A 45 -9.23 -5.83 13.31
C PHE A 45 -7.81 -6.19 12.89
N TYR A 46 -7.00 -5.20 12.45
CA TYR A 46 -5.61 -5.43 12.12
C TYR A 46 -4.82 -6.01 13.31
N ASN A 47 -4.91 -5.36 14.48
CA ASN A 47 -4.16 -5.77 15.66
C ASN A 47 -4.57 -7.15 16.18
N LYS A 48 -5.87 -7.49 16.15
CA LYS A 48 -6.35 -8.78 16.67
C LYS A 48 -6.22 -9.93 15.67
N PHE A 49 -6.43 -9.65 14.39
CA PHE A 49 -6.59 -10.68 13.37
C PHE A 49 -5.39 -10.79 12.43
N ILE A 50 -4.84 -9.66 11.98
CA ILE A 50 -3.78 -9.62 10.94
C ILE A 50 -2.38 -9.74 11.56
N GLN A 51 -2.12 -9.08 12.68
CA GLN A 51 -0.83 -9.14 13.38
C GLN A 51 -0.33 -10.59 13.67
N PRO A 52 -1.17 -11.54 14.16
CA PRO A 52 -0.70 -12.91 14.40
C PRO A 52 -0.42 -13.72 13.13
N ILE A 53 -1.02 -13.34 11.98
CA ILE A 53 -0.90 -14.08 10.72
C ILE A 53 0.06 -13.41 9.73
N GLU A 54 0.60 -12.22 10.05
CA GLU A 54 1.49 -11.43 9.19
C GLU A 54 2.70 -12.24 8.70
N SER A 55 3.27 -13.09 9.57
CA SER A 55 4.46 -13.92 9.28
C SER A 55 4.19 -15.11 8.35
N LYS A 56 2.92 -15.45 8.12
CA LYS A 56 2.49 -16.58 7.28
C LYS A 56 1.79 -16.13 5.99
N MET A 57 1.48 -14.84 5.87
CA MET A 57 0.84 -14.25 4.71
C MET A 57 1.86 -13.81 3.65
N ASN A 58 1.38 -13.62 2.42
CA ASN A 58 2.18 -13.00 1.38
C ASN A 58 2.45 -11.53 1.74
N SER A 59 3.72 -11.16 1.83
CA SER A 59 4.15 -9.82 2.25
C SER A 59 3.61 -8.71 1.33
N PHE A 60 3.42 -8.97 0.04
CA PHE A 60 2.82 -8.01 -0.89
C PHE A 60 1.33 -7.74 -0.56
N ALA A 61 0.56 -8.80 -0.35
CA ALA A 61 -0.86 -8.69 0.00
C ALA A 61 -1.05 -8.00 1.35
N LEU A 62 -0.13 -8.23 2.29
CA LEU A 62 -0.11 -7.55 3.59
C LEU A 62 0.02 -6.03 3.41
N VAL A 63 0.96 -5.56 2.59
CA VAL A 63 1.14 -4.12 2.33
C VAL A 63 -0.06 -3.51 1.61
N GLU A 64 -0.70 -4.26 0.70
CA GLU A 64 -1.98 -3.82 0.10
C GLU A 64 -3.06 -3.61 1.16
N ILE A 65 -3.23 -4.54 2.09
CA ILE A 65 -4.21 -4.40 3.18
C ILE A 65 -3.88 -3.18 4.05
N ILE A 66 -2.60 -3.00 4.40
CA ILE A 66 -2.14 -1.86 5.20
C ILE A 66 -2.43 -0.53 4.50
N SER A 67 -2.32 -0.46 3.17
CA SER A 67 -2.69 0.72 2.37
C SER A 67 -4.12 1.18 2.64
N TYR A 68 -5.05 0.26 2.91
CA TYR A 68 -6.43 0.59 3.25
C TYR A 68 -6.66 0.87 4.73
N VAL A 69 -5.77 0.40 5.62
CA VAL A 69 -5.85 0.66 7.07
C VAL A 69 -5.26 2.03 7.43
N ILE A 70 -4.21 2.48 6.73
CA ILE A 70 -3.52 3.77 6.95
C ILE A 70 -4.46 4.98 7.01
N PRO A 71 -5.47 5.14 6.12
CA PRO A 71 -6.39 6.28 6.16
C PRO A 71 -7.23 6.34 7.45
N PHE A 72 -7.45 5.22 8.13
CA PHE A 72 -8.19 5.15 9.39
C PHE A 72 -7.34 5.56 10.61
N ILE A 73 -6.01 5.66 10.45
CA ILE A 73 -5.12 6.19 11.47
C ILE A 73 -5.25 7.71 11.51
N LYS A 74 -5.83 8.21 12.60
CA LYS A 74 -6.09 9.65 12.82
C LYS A 74 -4.79 10.44 12.88
N GLU A 75 -3.73 9.88 13.47
CA GLU A 75 -2.46 10.56 13.62
C GLU A 75 -1.43 10.15 12.55
N PRO A 76 -0.95 11.09 11.71
CA PRO A 76 0.03 10.78 10.66
C PRO A 76 1.34 10.21 11.17
N LYS A 77 1.78 10.64 12.36
CA LYS A 77 3.04 10.19 12.96
C LYS A 77 2.97 8.72 13.38
N GLU A 78 1.86 8.31 13.96
CA GLU A 78 1.62 6.90 14.31
C GLU A 78 1.60 6.01 13.07
N ALA A 79 1.03 6.49 11.97
CA ALA A 79 1.02 5.75 10.70
C ALA A 79 2.44 5.53 10.14
N VAL A 80 3.33 6.53 10.28
CA VAL A 80 4.74 6.41 9.87
C VAL A 80 5.49 5.41 10.77
N VAL A 81 5.32 5.50 12.09
CA VAL A 81 5.95 4.56 13.04
C VAL A 81 5.48 3.12 12.79
N PHE A 82 4.19 2.95 12.51
CA PHE A 82 3.63 1.65 12.17
C PHE A 82 4.24 1.06 10.90
N LEU A 83 4.43 1.87 9.86
CA LEU A 83 5.12 1.45 8.64
C LEU A 83 6.60 1.11 8.88
N GLU A 84 7.31 1.85 9.74
CA GLU A 84 8.70 1.54 10.11
C GLU A 84 8.85 0.21 10.85
N ILE A 85 7.87 -0.17 11.67
CA ILE A 85 7.83 -1.48 12.33
C ILE A 85 7.56 -2.62 11.32
N LEU A 86 6.88 -2.32 10.21
CA LEU A 86 6.53 -3.28 9.16
C LEU A 86 7.62 -3.45 8.12
N GLU A 87 8.39 -2.41 7.80
CA GLU A 87 9.55 -2.48 6.88
C GLU A 87 10.47 -3.69 7.13
N PRO A 88 10.93 -4.00 8.37
CA PRO A 88 11.80 -5.15 8.62
C PRO A 88 11.10 -6.50 8.46
N LYS A 89 9.77 -6.55 8.56
CA LYS A 89 8.97 -7.78 8.46
C LYS A 89 8.65 -8.16 7.03
N VAL A 90 8.76 -7.21 6.11
CA VAL A 90 8.40 -7.37 4.69
C VAL A 90 9.64 -7.49 3.79
N LYS A 91 10.82 -7.69 4.40
CA LYS A 91 12.12 -7.84 3.69
C LYS A 91 12.20 -9.05 2.77
N ASP A 92 11.31 -10.02 2.91
CA ASP A 92 11.30 -11.24 2.07
C ASP A 92 11.04 -10.95 0.59
N LYS A 93 10.36 -9.83 0.27
CA LYS A 93 10.09 -9.39 -1.11
C LYS A 93 10.41 -7.93 -1.30
N VAL A 94 11.34 -7.64 -2.23
CA VAL A 94 11.77 -6.27 -2.55
C VAL A 94 10.59 -5.41 -3.02
N GLU A 95 9.68 -5.95 -3.82
CA GLU A 95 8.46 -5.27 -4.29
C GLU A 95 7.59 -4.76 -3.14
N ALA A 96 7.41 -5.58 -2.11
CA ALA A 96 6.57 -5.25 -0.96
C ALA A 96 7.26 -4.20 -0.06
N LEU A 97 8.58 -4.27 0.05
CA LEU A 97 9.38 -3.25 0.74
C LEU A 97 9.29 -1.90 0.02
N ILE A 98 9.42 -1.89 -1.31
CA ILE A 98 9.26 -0.67 -2.11
C ILE A 98 7.85 -0.10 -1.91
N PHE A 99 6.83 -0.94 -1.96
CA PHE A 99 5.46 -0.47 -1.79
C PHE A 99 5.22 0.13 -0.40
N ALA A 100 5.77 -0.47 0.67
CA ALA A 100 5.70 0.10 2.02
C ALA A 100 6.41 1.46 2.11
N LYS A 101 7.58 1.61 1.48
CA LYS A 101 8.31 2.89 1.40
C LYS A 101 7.54 3.95 0.62
N VAL A 102 6.91 3.60 -0.50
CA VAL A 102 6.06 4.52 -1.27
C VAL A 102 4.88 5.01 -0.41
N LEU A 103 4.19 4.12 0.30
CA LEU A 103 3.11 4.52 1.22
C LEU A 103 3.59 5.46 2.32
N LYS A 104 4.77 5.21 2.90
CA LYS A 104 5.40 6.13 3.87
C LYS A 104 5.64 7.50 3.25
N GLY A 105 6.15 7.54 2.02
CA GLY A 105 6.38 8.76 1.25
C GLY A 105 5.10 9.56 0.98
N GLU A 106 4.00 8.90 0.63
CA GLU A 106 2.68 9.52 0.44
C GLU A 106 2.19 10.18 1.74
N ILE A 107 2.27 9.48 2.88
CA ILE A 107 1.86 10.03 4.19
C ILE A 107 2.72 11.24 4.57
N LEU A 108 4.03 11.15 4.39
CA LEU A 108 4.98 12.24 4.69
C LEU A 108 4.67 13.49 3.85
N LEU A 109 4.29 13.30 2.60
CA LEU A 109 4.02 14.37 1.65
C LEU A 109 2.64 15.00 1.90
N ASP A 110 1.58 14.19 2.05
CA ASP A 110 0.21 14.69 2.19
C ASP A 110 -0.09 15.26 3.58
N LYS A 111 0.32 14.55 4.64
CA LYS A 111 -0.07 14.91 6.02
C LYS A 111 1.01 15.75 6.74
N LEU A 112 2.28 15.49 6.48
CA LEU A 112 3.40 16.14 7.20
C LEU A 112 4.08 17.25 6.37
N LYS A 113 3.78 17.35 5.07
CA LYS A 113 4.40 18.30 4.11
C LYS A 113 5.93 18.31 4.17
N ASN A 114 6.53 17.19 4.58
CA ASN A 114 7.97 17.11 4.75
C ASN A 114 8.62 16.63 3.45
N GLN A 115 9.03 17.60 2.64
CA GLN A 115 9.60 17.36 1.31
C GLN A 115 10.99 16.73 1.36
N GLN A 116 11.76 17.00 2.40
CA GLN A 116 13.14 16.52 2.53
C GLN A 116 13.16 15.02 2.85
N ASP A 117 12.35 14.58 3.82
CA ASP A 117 12.27 13.17 4.18
C ASP A 117 11.65 12.32 3.06
N CYS A 118 10.67 12.88 2.33
CA CYS A 118 10.09 12.21 1.17
C CYS A 118 11.12 12.04 0.03
N LEU A 119 12.01 13.02 -0.20
CA LEU A 119 13.11 12.89 -1.16
C LEU A 119 14.08 11.76 -0.81
N VAL A 120 14.42 11.61 0.47
CA VAL A 120 15.28 10.51 0.94
C VAL A 120 14.61 9.16 0.66
N VAL A 121 13.32 9.03 0.99
CA VAL A 121 12.55 7.82 0.72
C VAL A 121 12.50 7.51 -0.78
N ILE A 122 12.28 8.51 -1.64
CA ILE A 122 12.28 8.32 -3.11
C ILE A 122 13.65 7.87 -3.61
N THR A 123 14.73 8.45 -3.11
CA THR A 123 16.10 8.11 -3.52
C THR A 123 16.47 6.68 -3.11
N ASP A 124 16.04 6.26 -1.93
CA ASP A 124 16.19 4.88 -1.47
C ASP A 124 15.40 3.90 -2.34
N VAL A 125 14.16 4.25 -2.69
CA VAL A 125 13.32 3.42 -3.56
C VAL A 125 13.91 3.34 -4.96
N ASP A 126 14.45 4.43 -5.50
CA ASP A 126 15.06 4.46 -6.84
C ASP A 126 16.27 3.52 -6.96
N LYS A 127 17.08 3.41 -5.88
CA LYS A 127 18.17 2.43 -5.80
C LYS A 127 17.64 0.99 -5.81
N LEU A 128 16.63 0.72 -4.98
CA LEU A 128 16.01 -0.60 -4.90
C LEU A 128 15.31 -1.02 -6.20
N LEU A 129 14.76 -0.06 -6.95
CA LEU A 129 14.18 -0.29 -8.27
C LEU A 129 15.25 -0.50 -9.33
N SER A 130 16.39 0.18 -9.24
CA SER A 130 17.51 -0.02 -10.18
C SER A 130 18.11 -1.43 -10.07
N ASP A 131 17.98 -2.08 -8.90
CA ASP A 131 18.39 -3.47 -8.69
C ASP A 131 17.33 -4.49 -9.20
N LEU A 132 16.12 -4.03 -9.53
CA LEU A 132 15.04 -4.87 -10.06
C LEU A 132 14.88 -4.65 -11.58
N ASP A 133 15.28 -5.64 -12.37
CA ASP A 133 15.09 -5.61 -13.83
C ASP A 133 13.62 -5.82 -14.27
N GLU A 134 12.74 -6.28 -13.37
CA GLU A 134 11.35 -6.59 -13.70
C GLU A 134 10.39 -5.40 -13.47
N ILE A 135 9.69 -4.99 -14.53
CA ILE A 135 8.65 -3.95 -14.47
C ILE A 135 7.42 -4.51 -13.74
N SER A 136 7.39 -4.30 -12.43
CA SER A 136 6.27 -4.63 -11.55
C SER A 136 5.28 -3.46 -11.41
N PRO A 137 3.97 -3.70 -11.14
CA PRO A 137 2.98 -2.64 -10.88
C PRO A 137 3.38 -1.65 -9.78
N VAL A 138 4.35 -1.99 -8.93
CA VAL A 138 4.93 -1.11 -7.93
C VAL A 138 5.61 0.13 -8.54
N HIS A 139 6.17 0.01 -9.76
CA HIS A 139 6.77 1.12 -10.49
C HIS A 139 5.78 2.26 -10.74
N SER A 140 4.53 1.92 -11.08
CA SER A 140 3.49 2.91 -11.33
C SER A 140 3.21 3.76 -10.07
N ARG A 141 3.07 3.13 -8.91
CA ARG A 141 2.85 3.84 -7.64
C ARG A 141 4.04 4.71 -7.26
N TYR A 142 5.26 4.19 -7.45
CA TYR A 142 6.48 4.96 -7.24
C TYR A 142 6.55 6.22 -8.12
N TYR A 143 6.32 6.09 -9.43
CA TYR A 143 6.35 7.24 -10.34
C TYR A 143 5.25 8.24 -10.03
N LEU A 144 4.07 7.79 -9.58
CA LEU A 144 3.00 8.67 -9.14
C LEU A 144 3.43 9.54 -7.94
N LEU A 145 3.99 8.92 -6.89
CA LEU A 145 4.54 9.65 -5.74
C LEU A 145 5.65 10.63 -6.15
N ALA A 146 6.61 10.17 -6.96
CA ALA A 146 7.72 11.00 -7.42
C ALA A 146 7.25 12.20 -8.25
N SER A 147 6.26 12.00 -9.12
CA SER A 147 5.64 13.09 -9.87
C SER A 147 4.97 14.10 -8.93
N HIS A 148 4.29 13.63 -7.88
CA HIS A 148 3.64 14.51 -6.92
C HIS A 148 4.65 15.39 -6.18
N LEU A 149 5.77 14.81 -5.77
CA LEU A 149 6.86 15.54 -5.13
C LEU A 149 7.52 16.57 -6.07
N TYR A 150 7.84 16.20 -7.32
CA TYR A 150 8.45 17.12 -8.27
C TYR A 150 7.51 18.27 -8.67
N ARG A 151 6.20 18.01 -8.71
CA ARG A 151 5.19 19.03 -8.91
C ARG A 151 5.23 20.08 -7.80
N ILE A 152 5.32 19.65 -6.54
CA ILE A 152 5.38 20.56 -5.39
C ILE A 152 6.71 21.34 -5.36
N GLN A 153 7.81 20.72 -5.77
CA GLN A 153 9.12 21.38 -5.84
C GLN A 153 9.27 22.36 -7.02
N GLY A 154 8.32 22.40 -7.97
CA GLY A 154 8.44 23.23 -9.17
C GLY A 154 9.46 22.72 -10.19
N LYS A 155 9.87 21.45 -10.10
CA LYS A 155 10.82 20.82 -11.02
C LYS A 155 10.09 20.23 -12.23
N HIS A 156 9.74 21.10 -13.19
CA HIS A 156 8.90 20.74 -14.33
C HIS A 156 9.54 19.68 -15.26
N THR A 157 10.86 19.71 -15.43
CA THR A 157 11.59 18.77 -16.30
C THR A 157 11.52 17.34 -15.76
N GLU A 158 11.85 17.17 -14.48
CA GLU A 158 11.81 15.89 -13.77
C GLU A 158 10.39 15.38 -13.63
N TYR A 159 9.44 16.28 -13.33
CA TYR A 159 8.02 15.96 -13.30
C TYR A 159 7.56 15.33 -14.63
N TYR A 160 7.84 15.99 -15.75
CA TYR A 160 7.43 15.50 -17.07
C TYR A 160 8.04 14.14 -17.41
N ARG A 161 9.34 13.96 -17.13
CA ARG A 161 10.02 12.67 -17.35
C ARG A 161 9.39 11.54 -16.52
N THR A 162 9.10 11.80 -15.25
CA THR A 162 8.50 10.81 -14.35
C THR A 162 7.06 10.48 -14.75
N CYS A 163 6.28 11.48 -15.19
CA CYS A 163 4.94 11.24 -15.73
C CYS A 163 4.96 10.38 -17.00
N LEU A 164 5.91 10.58 -17.91
CA LEU A 164 6.06 9.73 -19.09
C LEU A 164 6.38 8.27 -18.71
N LYS A 165 7.26 8.07 -17.71
CA LYS A 165 7.56 6.73 -17.19
C LYS A 165 6.32 6.09 -16.56
N TYR A 166 5.56 6.86 -15.76
CA TYR A 166 4.28 6.40 -15.20
C TYR A 166 3.31 5.93 -16.28
N LEU A 167 3.12 6.73 -17.34
CA LEU A 167 2.26 6.38 -18.48
C LEU A 167 2.74 5.13 -19.22
N GLY A 168 4.06 4.90 -19.27
CA GLY A 168 4.64 3.70 -19.86
C GLY A 168 4.53 2.45 -18.97
N SER A 169 4.31 2.61 -17.67
CA SER A 169 4.23 1.51 -16.69
C SER A 169 2.80 1.11 -16.32
N ILE A 170 1.79 1.78 -16.86
CA ILE A 170 0.36 1.46 -16.63
C ILE A 170 -0.25 0.87 -17.89
N ASP A 171 -1.02 -0.20 -17.73
CA ASP A 171 -1.88 -0.69 -18.81
C ASP A 171 -3.04 0.28 -18.99
N LEU A 172 -3.25 0.76 -20.21
CA LEU A 172 -4.34 1.68 -20.58
C LEU A 172 -5.74 1.19 -20.16
N SER A 173 -5.90 -0.11 -19.93
CA SER A 173 -7.13 -0.73 -19.42
C SER A 173 -7.47 -0.31 -17.98
N THR A 174 -6.48 0.07 -17.17
CA THR A 174 -6.67 0.52 -15.77
C THR A 174 -7.09 1.99 -15.64
N ILE A 175 -6.93 2.80 -16.69
CA ILE A 175 -7.33 4.22 -16.73
C ILE A 175 -8.77 4.38 -17.24
N SER A 176 -9.47 3.29 -17.59
CA SER A 176 -10.81 3.36 -18.18
C SER A 176 -11.86 3.85 -17.18
N GLN A 177 -11.99 5.17 -17.07
CA GLN A 177 -13.27 5.82 -17.33
C GLN A 177 -13.12 6.62 -18.62
N PRO A 178 -13.71 6.15 -19.74
CA PRO A 178 -14.02 7.07 -20.82
C PRO A 178 -15.05 8.04 -20.25
N ASP A 179 -14.61 9.26 -19.93
CA ASP A 179 -15.54 10.38 -19.76
C ASP A 179 -16.32 10.54 -21.08
N GLN A 180 -17.55 10.04 -21.09
CA GLN A 180 -18.62 10.48 -22.00
C GLN A 180 -19.29 11.71 -21.39
#